data_AF-A0A1U8KCW4-F1
#
_entry.id   AF-A0A1U8KCW4-F1
#
_cell.length_a   1.000
_cell.length_b   1.000
_cell.length_c   1.000
_cell.angle_alpha   90.00
_cell.angle_beta   90.00
_cell.angle_gamma   90.00
#
_symmetry.space_group_name_H-M   'P 1'
#
loop_
_entity.id
_entity.type
_entity.pdbx_description
1 polymer ?
#
loop_
_entity_poly.entity_id
_entity_poly.type
_entity_poly.pdbx_seq_one_letter_code
_entity_poly.pdbx_strand_id
1 'polypeptide(L)'
;MATNGDFLSTRRGSMWIIRHFFALLQIQLRCLGDGGLMPKLDWQSSTNSIVKLLLQKRHSLLAVGMAEFKANKLCLDLSSLLPLWEFQNPERGYLVNDVCLLEAYVSTDRTEGLISHEFMIKTDSDRHKTDEADSPTHPSEQSVLSQALEPADPTEEDMITFFTSLESELSNSNIVFSQEEAKKALATLEEALDRTPAHFYGSREFTSLELAFKILASFYCPSTVEQKKELLAMLESLKELADRAAKAMQDKNCLAEKESFKLTTTNKLGRNLIRYKEVESEVAVLHVQVEEAEKKRKIILAERKELFKSSKKMKMELEALEKQWAEYEAMAKVAEEEEKSVEAEWGRIKDFISSINRKI
;
A
#
# COMPACT_ATOMS: atom_id res chain seq x y z
N MET A 1 -1.40 25.15 -24.87
CA MET A 1 -2.50 24.46 -24.18
C MET A 1 -1.92 23.24 -23.51
N ALA A 2 -1.83 23.21 -22.19
CA ALA A 2 -1.37 22.07 -21.40
C ALA A 2 -2.37 21.85 -20.26
N THR A 3 -2.82 20.62 -20.09
CA THR A 3 -3.97 20.21 -19.27
C THR A 3 -3.59 19.92 -17.82
N ASN A 4 -4.53 20.14 -16.90
CA ASN A 4 -4.46 19.71 -15.50
C ASN A 4 -4.19 18.20 -15.42
N GLY A 5 -3.15 17.78 -14.69
CA GLY A 5 -2.89 16.37 -14.38
C GLY A 5 -3.20 16.08 -12.91
N ASP A 6 -4.00 15.04 -12.65
CA ASP A 6 -4.26 14.49 -11.33
C ASP A 6 -3.48 13.17 -11.19
N PHE A 7 -2.71 13.00 -10.11
CA PHE A 7 -1.99 11.75 -9.81
C PHE A 7 -2.60 11.05 -8.59
N LEU A 8 -2.69 9.72 -8.59
CA LEU A 8 -3.34 8.93 -7.54
C LEU A 8 -2.34 7.98 -6.86
N SER A 9 -2.34 7.98 -5.52
CA SER A 9 -1.64 6.97 -4.71
C SER A 9 -2.57 6.45 -3.61
N THR A 10 -2.64 5.12 -3.43
CA THR A 10 -3.53 4.46 -2.46
C THR A 10 -2.74 3.62 -1.46
N ARG A 11 -2.86 3.92 -0.15
CA ARG A 11 -2.50 2.99 0.93
C ARG A 11 -3.33 3.31 2.17
N ARG A 12 -3.87 2.27 2.85
CA ARG A 12 -4.82 2.36 3.98
C ARG A 12 -6.10 3.16 3.67
N GLY A 13 -6.76 2.90 2.54
CA GLY A 13 -8.06 3.50 2.20
C GLY A 13 -8.06 5.03 2.07
N SER A 14 -6.89 5.64 1.92
CA SER A 14 -6.71 7.08 1.70
C SER A 14 -6.05 7.29 0.34
N MET A 15 -6.72 8.06 -0.52
CA MET A 15 -6.22 8.39 -1.86
C MET A 15 -5.74 9.83 -1.93
N TRP A 16 -4.50 10.03 -2.41
CA TRP A 16 -3.82 11.32 -2.46
C TRP A 16 -3.71 11.87 -3.88
N ILE A 17 -4.08 13.14 -4.08
CA ILE A 17 -4.00 13.86 -5.36
C ILE A 17 -3.05 15.04 -5.26
N ILE A 18 -2.13 15.17 -6.23
CA ILE A 18 -1.27 16.33 -6.47
C ILE A 18 -1.76 17.11 -7.70
N ARG A 19 -1.94 18.44 -7.55
CA ARG A 19 -2.35 19.37 -8.62
C ARG A 19 -1.39 20.54 -8.73
N HIS A 20 -1.13 21.02 -9.96
CA HIS A 20 -0.29 22.19 -10.30
C HIS A 20 -1.09 23.30 -11.00
N PHE A 21 -0.75 24.58 -10.79
CA PHE A 21 -1.46 25.75 -11.35
C PHE A 21 -0.54 26.85 -11.92
N PHE A 22 -1.11 27.63 -12.84
CA PHE A 22 -0.51 28.40 -13.96
C PHE A 22 0.58 29.47 -13.71
N ALA A 23 1.15 29.64 -12.52
CA ALA A 23 2.22 30.63 -12.29
C ALA A 23 3.20 30.30 -11.15
N LEU A 24 2.82 29.40 -10.26
CA LEU A 24 3.58 28.97 -9.09
C LEU A 24 3.44 27.46 -9.00
N LEU A 25 4.50 26.77 -8.59
CA LEU A 25 4.37 25.36 -8.21
C LEU A 25 3.48 25.29 -6.96
N GLN A 26 2.20 25.03 -7.18
CA GLN A 26 1.24 24.67 -6.13
C GLN A 26 1.21 23.16 -6.04
N ILE A 27 1.18 22.65 -4.81
CA ILE A 27 0.99 21.23 -4.53
C ILE A 27 -0.14 21.16 -3.52
N GLN A 28 -1.27 20.64 -3.97
CA GLN A 28 -2.35 20.24 -3.08
C GLN A 28 -2.14 18.78 -2.72
N LEU A 29 -2.29 18.42 -1.45
CA LEU A 29 -2.52 17.03 -1.04
C LEU A 29 -3.96 16.92 -0.57
N ARG A 30 -4.69 15.94 -1.11
CA ARG A 30 -6.08 15.68 -0.72
C ARG A 30 -6.20 14.28 -0.13
N CYS A 31 -6.88 14.12 1.00
CA CYS A 31 -7.21 12.78 1.53
C CYS A 31 -8.62 12.40 1.08
N LEU A 32 -8.75 11.41 0.21
CA LEU A 32 -10.04 10.86 -0.21
C LEU A 32 -10.30 9.58 0.59
N GLY A 33 -11.41 9.57 1.34
CA GLY A 33 -11.91 8.36 2.00
C GLY A 33 -12.33 7.33 0.96
N ASP A 34 -12.07 6.06 1.26
CA ASP A 34 -12.28 4.93 0.34
C ASP A 34 -13.72 4.93 -0.22
N GLY A 35 -13.81 4.95 -1.55
CA GLY A 35 -15.08 4.93 -2.26
C GLY A 35 -15.67 3.53 -2.24
N GLY A 36 -16.46 3.22 -1.21
CA GLY A 36 -17.34 2.05 -1.19
C GLY A 36 -17.32 1.27 0.12
N LEU A 37 -18.50 1.14 0.74
CA LEU A 37 -18.83 0.18 1.80
C LEU A 37 -18.18 0.38 3.17
N MET A 38 -18.34 1.56 3.79
CA MET A 38 -18.43 1.65 5.25
C MET A 38 -19.45 2.74 5.63
N PRO A 39 -20.35 2.49 6.60
CA PRO A 39 -21.30 3.51 7.04
C PRO A 39 -20.55 4.66 7.73
N LYS A 40 -21.08 5.87 7.52
CA LYS A 40 -20.85 7.09 8.32
C LYS A 40 -20.64 6.74 9.80
N LEU A 41 -19.38 6.55 10.18
CA LEU A 41 -18.94 6.50 11.57
C LEU A 41 -17.91 7.61 11.68
N ASP A 42 -18.20 8.52 12.61
CA ASP A 42 -17.48 9.75 12.89
C ASP A 42 -15.95 9.61 12.77
N TRP A 43 -15.42 9.88 11.58
CA TRP A 43 -14.00 10.09 11.36
C TRP A 43 -13.65 11.50 11.83
N GLN A 44 -13.68 11.70 13.15
CA GLN A 44 -12.97 12.79 13.83
C GLN A 44 -11.61 12.26 14.27
N SER A 45 -10.75 11.88 13.32
CA SER A 45 -9.34 11.68 13.60
C SER A 45 -8.62 12.99 13.27
N SER A 46 -8.36 13.81 14.29
CA SER A 46 -7.50 14.99 14.21
C SER A 46 -6.06 14.55 13.96
N THR A 47 -5.78 14.08 12.74
CA THR A 47 -4.46 13.61 12.35
C THR A 47 -3.62 14.81 11.96
N ASN A 48 -2.69 15.20 12.84
CA ASN A 48 -1.65 16.15 12.49
C ASN A 48 -0.73 15.46 11.50
N SER A 49 -0.87 15.82 10.22
CA SER A 49 -0.03 15.28 9.16
C SER A 49 1.11 16.24 8.87
N ILE A 50 2.34 15.78 9.07
CA ILE A 50 3.53 16.49 8.58
C ILE A 50 3.78 16.03 7.16
N VAL A 51 3.60 16.92 6.18
CA VAL A 51 4.00 16.63 4.80
C VAL A 51 5.38 17.20 4.55
N LYS A 52 6.34 16.32 4.22
CA LYS A 52 7.69 16.71 3.81
C LYS A 52 7.84 16.52 2.30
N LEU A 53 8.00 17.61 1.57
CA LEU A 53 8.28 17.58 0.14
C LEU A 53 9.79 17.67 -0.12
N LEU A 54 10.35 16.73 -0.89
CA LEU A 54 11.74 16.78 -1.37
C LEU A 54 11.77 16.80 -2.89
N LEU A 55 12.46 17.80 -3.42
CA LEU A 55 12.83 17.95 -4.84
C LEU A 55 14.32 17.66 -4.99
N GLN A 56 14.72 16.73 -5.87
CA GLN A 56 16.08 16.18 -5.87
C GLN A 56 17.06 16.93 -6.80
N LYS A 57 18.01 17.71 -6.23
CA LYS A 57 19.50 17.59 -6.29
C LYS A 57 20.19 18.87 -5.75
N ARG A 58 21.35 18.73 -5.08
CA ARG A 58 22.25 19.74 -4.42
C ARG A 58 21.61 20.72 -3.42
N HIS A 59 20.39 21.17 -3.67
CA HIS A 59 19.57 22.01 -2.79
C HIS A 59 18.13 21.45 -2.84
N SER A 60 17.86 20.43 -2.04
CA SER A 60 16.48 19.97 -1.88
C SER A 60 15.65 21.07 -1.26
N LEU A 61 14.56 21.43 -1.92
CA LEU A 61 13.60 22.35 -1.34
C LEU A 61 12.72 21.55 -0.37
N LEU A 62 12.79 21.94 0.90
CA LEU A 62 12.01 21.35 1.97
C LEU A 62 10.83 22.27 2.28
N ALA A 63 9.62 21.79 2.03
CA ALA A 63 8.42 22.40 2.55
C ALA A 63 7.78 21.48 3.58
N VAL A 64 7.43 22.08 4.74
CA VAL A 64 6.79 21.40 5.85
C VAL A 64 5.47 22.08 6.12
N GLY A 65 4.38 21.35 5.93
CA GLY A 65 3.03 21.79 6.27
C GLY A 65 2.43 20.90 7.34
N MET A 66 1.72 21.50 8.30
CA MET A 66 0.82 20.79 9.21
C MET A 66 -0.61 21.11 8.83
N ALA A 67 -1.40 20.07 8.57
CA ALA A 67 -2.84 20.19 8.37
C ALA A 67 -3.58 19.15 9.21
N GLU A 68 -4.72 19.60 9.74
CA GLU A 68 -5.74 18.73 10.33
C GLU A 68 -6.76 18.40 9.24
N PHE A 69 -6.84 17.13 8.86
CA PHE A 69 -7.80 16.66 7.86
C PHE A 69 -9.16 16.40 8.55
N LYS A 70 -10.16 17.22 8.24
CA LYS A 70 -11.56 17.03 8.69
C LYS A 70 -12.42 16.62 7.51
N ALA A 71 -13.57 15.99 7.77
CA ALA A 71 -14.56 15.66 6.74
C ALA A 71 -14.89 16.84 5.79
N ASN A 72 -14.81 18.08 6.29
CA ASN A 72 -15.11 19.30 5.53
C ASN A 72 -13.87 20.06 5.04
N LYS A 73 -12.65 19.61 5.41
CA LYS A 73 -11.37 20.21 5.05
C LYS A 73 -10.34 19.11 4.80
N LEU A 74 -10.36 18.58 3.57
CA LEU A 74 -9.59 17.42 3.17
C LEU A 74 -8.29 17.76 2.43
N CYS A 75 -7.85 19.03 2.43
CA CYS A 75 -6.74 19.48 1.62
C CYS A 75 -5.70 20.30 2.40
N LEU A 76 -4.43 19.93 2.22
CA LEU A 76 -3.29 20.80 2.51
C LEU A 76 -2.89 21.50 1.21
N ASP A 77 -2.97 22.82 1.21
CA ASP A 77 -2.55 23.66 0.08
C ASP A 77 -1.20 24.29 0.40
N LEU A 78 -0.17 23.88 -0.33
CA LEU A 78 1.13 24.55 -0.32
C LEU A 78 1.18 25.51 -1.51
N SER A 79 0.44 26.60 -1.35
CA SER A 79 0.47 27.72 -2.28
C SER A 79 1.84 28.40 -2.19
N SER A 80 2.49 28.60 -3.35
CA SER A 80 3.79 29.26 -3.51
C SER A 80 5.04 28.51 -2.99
N LEU A 81 5.21 27.23 -3.34
CA LEU A 81 6.45 26.51 -3.02
C LEU A 81 7.67 27.07 -3.76
N LEU A 82 7.49 27.37 -5.05
CA LEU A 82 8.56 27.86 -5.91
C LEU A 82 7.98 28.67 -7.08
N PRO A 83 8.58 29.80 -7.46
CA PRO A 83 8.25 30.49 -8.69
C PRO A 83 8.50 29.60 -9.91
N LEU A 84 7.61 29.64 -10.91
CA LEU A 84 7.73 28.79 -12.11
C LEU A 84 9.06 28.99 -12.85
N TRP A 85 9.54 30.24 -12.93
CA TRP A 85 10.82 30.56 -13.57
C TRP A 85 12.02 29.94 -12.85
N GLU A 86 11.93 29.72 -11.54
CA GLU A 86 12.99 29.08 -10.74
C GLU A 86 12.89 27.56 -10.84
N PHE A 87 11.67 27.01 -10.92
CA PHE A 87 11.43 25.59 -11.17
C PHE A 87 11.94 25.13 -12.55
N GLN A 88 11.74 25.97 -13.58
CA GLN A 88 12.15 25.68 -14.96
C GLN A 88 13.63 25.99 -15.23
N ASN A 89 14.36 26.58 -14.27
CA ASN A 89 15.76 26.92 -14.48
C ASN A 89 16.63 25.65 -14.56
N PRO A 90 17.26 25.35 -15.71
CA PRO A 90 18.05 24.13 -15.90
C PRO A 90 19.28 24.09 -14.99
N GLU A 91 19.79 25.25 -14.54
CA GLU A 91 20.93 25.32 -13.62
C GLU A 91 20.55 24.87 -12.19
N ARG A 92 19.26 24.98 -11.83
CA ARG A 92 18.74 24.55 -10.53
C ARG A 92 18.49 23.04 -10.48
N GLY A 93 18.19 22.43 -11.62
CA GLY A 93 18.08 20.98 -11.76
C GLY A 93 16.81 20.35 -11.16
N TYR A 94 15.76 21.14 -10.91
CA TYR A 94 14.45 20.62 -10.45
C TYR A 94 13.70 19.84 -11.52
N LEU A 95 13.95 20.17 -12.79
CA LEU A 95 13.40 19.50 -13.97
C LEU A 95 14.57 18.87 -14.75
N VAL A 96 14.54 17.55 -14.95
CA VAL A 96 15.50 16.82 -15.78
C VAL A 96 14.72 16.03 -16.81
N ASN A 97 14.91 16.35 -18.10
CA ASN A 97 14.16 15.76 -19.22
C ASN A 97 12.63 15.93 -19.06
N ASP A 98 12.18 17.12 -18.66
CA ASP A 98 10.78 17.42 -18.36
C ASP A 98 10.14 16.58 -17.24
N VAL A 99 10.98 15.88 -16.47
CA VAL A 99 10.57 15.09 -15.30
C VAL A 99 11.04 15.79 -14.03
N CYS A 100 10.15 15.87 -13.06
CA CYS A 100 10.44 16.31 -11.69
C CYS A 100 10.18 15.14 -10.74
N LEU A 101 11.07 14.95 -9.78
CA LEU A 101 10.90 13.98 -8.70
C LEU A 101 10.28 14.65 -7.49
N LEU A 102 9.20 14.05 -6.98
CA LEU A 102 8.51 14.54 -5.81
C LEU A 102 8.44 13.42 -4.77
N GLU A 103 9.00 13.65 -3.59
CA GLU A 103 8.84 12.74 -2.46
C GLU A 103 7.99 13.41 -1.38
N ALA A 104 6.96 12.72 -0.87
CA ALA A 104 6.06 13.21 0.17
C ALA A 104 6.09 12.26 1.38
N TYR A 105 6.59 12.74 2.52
CA TYR A 105 6.51 12.01 3.77
C TYR A 105 5.27 12.45 4.52
N VAL A 106 4.42 11.52 4.94
CA VAL A 106 3.23 11.81 5.76
C VAL A 106 3.38 11.09 7.10
N SER A 107 3.52 11.84 8.18
CA SER A 107 3.50 11.28 9.55
C SER A 107 2.14 11.52 10.18
N THR A 108 1.49 10.47 10.67
CA THR A 108 0.27 10.57 11.48
C THR A 108 0.61 10.35 12.95
N ASP A 109 -0.11 11.02 13.84
CA ASP A 109 -0.04 10.91 15.31
C ASP A 109 -0.10 9.46 15.86
N ARG A 110 -0.62 8.52 15.07
CA ARG A 110 -0.52 7.08 15.33
C ARG A 110 0.53 6.43 14.41
N THR A 111 1.74 6.33 14.95
CA THR A 111 2.88 5.54 14.41
C THR A 111 3.57 6.15 13.17
N GLU A 112 4.88 6.40 13.29
CA GLU A 112 5.76 6.82 12.18
C GLU A 112 5.80 5.75 11.09
N GLY A 113 4.88 5.82 10.13
CA GLY A 113 4.89 5.02 8.92
C GLY A 113 5.58 5.79 7.81
N LEU A 114 6.80 5.41 7.45
CA LEU A 114 7.47 5.95 6.26
C LEU A 114 6.66 5.59 5.00
N ILE A 115 6.18 6.60 4.29
CA ILE A 115 5.72 6.46 2.89
C ILE A 115 6.81 7.10 2.02
N SER A 116 7.84 6.33 1.67
CA SER A 116 8.77 6.72 0.60
C SER A 116 8.25 6.11 -0.70
N HIS A 117 7.75 6.94 -1.61
CA HIS A 117 7.48 6.54 -2.98
C HIS A 117 8.14 7.56 -3.92
N GLU A 118 8.98 7.05 -4.81
CA GLU A 118 9.62 7.80 -5.88
C GLU A 118 8.59 7.99 -7.00
N PHE A 119 8.08 9.22 -7.16
CA PHE A 119 7.10 9.53 -8.20
C PHE A 119 7.79 10.09 -9.45
N MET A 120 7.60 9.43 -10.59
CA MET A 120 8.07 9.86 -11.90
C MET A 120 6.88 10.45 -12.69
N ILE A 121 6.93 11.75 -12.99
CA ILE A 121 5.87 12.45 -13.73
C ILE A 121 6.10 12.28 -15.24
N LYS A 122 5.14 11.68 -15.96
CA LYS A 122 4.99 11.73 -17.43
C LYS A 122 3.57 12.19 -17.75
N THR A 123 3.41 13.06 -18.73
CA THR A 123 2.13 13.66 -19.12
C THR A 123 1.47 12.84 -20.22
N ASP A 124 0.26 12.32 -20.00
CA ASP A 124 -0.60 11.75 -21.06
C ASP A 124 -2.09 12.00 -20.76
N SER A 125 -2.86 12.11 -21.85
CA SER A 125 -4.21 12.71 -21.96
C SER A 125 -5.32 11.66 -22.14
N ASP A 126 -6.47 11.94 -21.48
CA ASP A 126 -7.88 11.61 -21.84
C ASP A 126 -8.72 10.63 -20.98
N ARG A 127 -9.70 11.27 -20.31
CA ARG A 127 -11.17 11.05 -20.21
C ARG A 127 -11.78 9.88 -19.41
N HIS A 128 -12.41 10.27 -18.30
CA HIS A 128 -13.48 9.60 -17.54
C HIS A 128 -14.88 9.79 -18.16
N LYS A 129 -15.80 8.85 -17.85
CA LYS A 129 -17.19 9.14 -17.45
C LYS A 129 -17.66 8.16 -16.36
N THR A 130 -18.45 8.68 -15.43
CA THR A 130 -19.08 8.06 -14.25
C THR A 130 -20.59 8.16 -14.43
N ASP A 131 -21.38 7.25 -13.86
CA ASP A 131 -22.79 7.50 -13.47
C ASP A 131 -23.16 6.63 -12.25
N GLU A 132 -24.01 7.20 -11.40
CA GLU A 132 -24.45 6.79 -10.05
C GLU A 132 -25.99 6.63 -10.05
N ALA A 133 -26.58 5.75 -9.22
CA ALA A 133 -27.87 5.97 -8.51
C ALA A 133 -28.45 4.71 -7.81
N ASP A 134 -28.75 4.91 -6.51
CA ASP A 134 -29.99 4.66 -5.74
C ASP A 134 -30.61 3.26 -5.47
N SER A 135 -31.03 3.15 -4.19
CA SER A 135 -31.80 2.11 -3.50
C SER A 135 -33.26 2.55 -3.26
N PRO A 136 -34.18 1.64 -2.85
CA PRO A 136 -35.08 1.97 -1.74
C PRO A 136 -35.57 0.82 -0.82
N THR A 137 -36.21 1.28 0.25
CA THR A 137 -36.69 0.74 1.54
C THR A 137 -37.97 -0.13 1.53
N HIS A 138 -38.13 -0.95 2.59
CA HIS A 138 -39.28 -1.77 3.04
C HIS A 138 -40.57 -1.02 3.45
N PRO A 139 -41.70 -1.75 3.67
CA PRO A 139 -42.50 -1.57 4.89
C PRO A 139 -43.08 -2.83 5.59
N SER A 140 -43.47 -2.59 6.87
CA SER A 140 -44.33 -3.26 7.89
C SER A 140 -45.54 -4.09 7.36
N GLU A 141 -46.25 -5.00 8.06
CA GLU A 141 -46.87 -5.03 9.42
C GLU A 141 -47.65 -6.39 9.54
N GLN A 142 -47.88 -7.06 10.69
CA GLN A 142 -49.14 -6.99 11.47
C GLN A 142 -49.12 -7.96 12.68
N SER A 143 -49.73 -7.52 13.78
CA SER A 143 -49.89 -8.19 15.09
C SER A 143 -51.39 -8.37 15.38
N VAL A 144 -51.80 -9.52 15.92
CA VAL A 144 -53.17 -9.76 16.44
C VAL A 144 -53.10 -10.29 17.88
N LEU A 145 -54.00 -9.73 18.68
CA LEU A 145 -54.06 -9.71 20.14
C LEU A 145 -55.10 -10.75 20.62
N SER A 146 -54.72 -11.65 21.54
CA SER A 146 -55.65 -12.60 22.18
C SER A 146 -55.99 -12.15 23.60
N GLN A 147 -57.28 -12.10 23.90
CA GLN A 147 -57.84 -11.70 25.19
C GLN A 147 -58.16 -12.97 26.02
N ALA A 148 -57.67 -13.01 27.26
CA ALA A 148 -57.87 -14.10 28.22
C ALA A 148 -59.17 -13.90 29.01
N LEU A 149 -59.96 -14.97 29.15
CA LEU A 149 -61.08 -15.10 30.10
C LEU A 149 -60.75 -16.26 31.05
N GLU A 150 -60.89 -16.02 32.36
CA GLU A 150 -60.76 -17.08 33.37
C GLU A 150 -61.90 -18.12 33.25
N PRO A 151 -61.64 -19.39 33.54
CA PRO A 151 -62.64 -20.45 33.45
C PRO A 151 -63.52 -20.53 34.71
N ALA A 152 -64.81 -20.75 34.50
CA ALA A 152 -65.76 -21.11 35.54
C ALA A 152 -65.53 -22.56 36.02
N ASP A 153 -66.00 -22.88 37.24
CA ASP A 153 -65.89 -24.22 37.81
C ASP A 153 -66.58 -25.27 36.92
N PRO A 154 -65.89 -26.37 36.56
CA PRO A 154 -66.37 -27.33 35.57
C PRO A 154 -67.54 -28.16 36.11
N THR A 155 -68.58 -28.29 35.29
CA THR A 155 -69.77 -29.12 35.58
C THR A 155 -69.44 -30.61 35.43
N GLU A 156 -70.25 -31.52 36.00
CA GLU A 156 -70.01 -32.98 35.94
C GLU A 156 -69.99 -33.50 34.49
N GLU A 157 -70.83 -32.96 33.61
CA GLU A 157 -70.75 -33.20 32.16
C GLU A 157 -69.43 -32.72 31.52
N ASP A 158 -68.81 -31.64 32.01
CA ASP A 158 -67.52 -31.16 31.48
C ASP A 158 -66.38 -32.11 31.87
N MET A 159 -66.42 -32.65 33.09
CA MET A 159 -65.47 -33.66 33.54
C MET A 159 -65.63 -34.96 32.74
N ILE A 160 -66.86 -35.43 32.53
CA ILE A 160 -67.12 -36.63 31.72
C ILE A 160 -66.67 -36.39 30.28
N THR A 161 -66.95 -35.23 29.69
CA THR A 161 -66.52 -34.89 28.33
C THR A 161 -65.00 -34.81 28.23
N PHE A 162 -64.32 -34.26 29.25
CA PHE A 162 -62.86 -34.24 29.30
C PHE A 162 -62.28 -35.65 29.36
N PHE A 163 -62.75 -36.53 30.25
CA PHE A 163 -62.25 -37.90 30.34
C PHE A 163 -62.60 -38.75 29.12
N THR A 164 -63.77 -38.55 28.50
CA THR A 164 -64.15 -39.25 27.26
C THR A 164 -63.32 -38.74 26.07
N SER A 165 -63.05 -37.42 26.01
CA SER A 165 -62.14 -36.83 25.02
C SER A 165 -60.71 -37.34 25.22
N LEU A 166 -60.25 -37.43 26.48
CA LEU A 166 -58.95 -37.96 26.87
C LEU A 166 -58.83 -39.46 26.54
N GLU A 167 -59.85 -40.28 26.79
CA GLU A 167 -59.87 -41.70 26.38
C GLU A 167 -59.92 -41.85 24.85
N SER A 168 -60.61 -40.95 24.14
CA SER A 168 -60.62 -40.95 22.68
C SER A 168 -59.28 -40.49 22.09
N GLU A 169 -58.61 -39.51 22.71
CA GLU A 169 -57.26 -39.06 22.36
C GLU A 169 -56.21 -40.13 22.69
N LEU A 170 -56.32 -40.78 23.85
CA LEU A 170 -55.44 -41.87 24.26
C LEU A 170 -55.64 -43.11 23.37
N SER A 171 -56.87 -43.43 22.95
CA SER A 171 -57.15 -44.48 21.96
C SER A 171 -56.66 -44.11 20.56
N ASN A 172 -56.78 -42.86 20.14
CA ASN A 172 -56.24 -42.36 18.87
C ASN A 172 -54.70 -42.24 18.88
N SER A 173 -54.08 -42.13 20.06
CA SER A 173 -52.61 -42.01 20.21
C SER A 173 -51.86 -43.35 20.06
N ASN A 174 -52.56 -44.49 20.12
CA ASN A 174 -52.05 -45.76 19.60
C ASN A 174 -52.07 -45.70 18.07
N ILE A 175 -51.16 -44.91 17.50
CA ILE A 175 -50.87 -44.93 16.06
C ILE A 175 -50.27 -46.31 15.79
N VAL A 176 -51.12 -47.24 15.37
CA VAL A 176 -50.71 -48.54 14.87
C VAL A 176 -50.12 -48.29 13.49
N PHE A 177 -48.81 -48.07 13.44
CA PHE A 177 -48.08 -48.04 12.18
C PHE A 177 -48.30 -49.34 11.43
N SER A 178 -48.25 -49.30 10.10
CA SER A 178 -48.40 -50.47 9.23
C SER A 178 -47.08 -51.22 9.06
N GLN A 179 -47.17 -52.50 8.72
CA GLN A 179 -46.00 -53.35 8.46
C GLN A 179 -45.10 -52.80 7.35
N GLU A 180 -45.68 -52.13 6.37
CA GLU A 180 -45.00 -51.52 5.24
C GLU A 180 -44.25 -50.25 5.65
N GLU A 181 -44.78 -49.47 6.60
CA GLU A 181 -44.07 -48.34 7.19
C GLU A 181 -42.88 -48.78 8.04
N ALA A 182 -43.01 -49.87 8.79
CA ALA A 182 -41.89 -50.44 9.55
C ALA A 182 -40.78 -50.96 8.63
N LYS A 183 -41.11 -51.67 7.54
CA LYS A 183 -40.11 -52.10 6.53
C LYS A 183 -39.40 -50.91 5.89
N LYS A 184 -40.14 -49.83 5.60
CA LYS A 184 -39.57 -48.60 5.03
C LYS A 184 -38.65 -47.88 6.03
N ALA A 185 -39.05 -47.82 7.30
CA ALA A 185 -38.22 -47.28 8.38
C ALA A 185 -36.91 -48.08 8.54
N LEU A 186 -37.00 -49.41 8.46
CA LEU A 186 -35.85 -50.31 8.55
C LEU A 186 -34.87 -50.12 7.38
N ALA A 187 -35.38 -50.04 6.15
CA ALA A 187 -34.58 -49.73 4.97
C ALA A 187 -33.89 -48.36 5.05
N THR A 188 -34.57 -47.36 5.63
CA THR A 188 -33.99 -46.02 5.86
C THR A 188 -32.83 -46.08 6.85
N LEU A 189 -32.92 -46.95 7.85
CA LEU A 189 -31.90 -47.16 8.88
C LEU A 189 -30.69 -47.93 8.32
N GLU A 190 -30.92 -48.94 7.50
CA GLU A 190 -29.87 -49.66 6.75
C GLU A 190 -29.11 -48.73 5.79
N GLU A 191 -29.82 -47.92 5.00
CA GLU A 191 -29.18 -46.93 4.12
C GLU A 191 -28.35 -45.91 4.93
N ALA A 192 -28.83 -45.52 6.11
CA ALA A 192 -28.10 -44.61 6.98
C ALA A 192 -26.82 -45.24 7.56
N LEU A 193 -26.82 -46.54 7.85
CA LEU A 193 -25.65 -47.27 8.35
C LEU A 193 -24.54 -47.39 7.32
N ASP A 194 -24.87 -47.38 6.02
CA ASP A 194 -23.89 -47.37 4.93
C ASP A 194 -23.23 -46.00 4.70
N ARG A 195 -23.72 -44.94 5.35
CA ARG A 195 -23.18 -43.58 5.24
C ARG A 195 -22.21 -43.26 6.38
N THR A 196 -21.34 -42.27 6.15
CA THR A 196 -20.43 -41.79 7.19
C THR A 196 -21.20 -40.96 8.23
N PRO A 197 -20.99 -41.16 9.55
CA PRO A 197 -21.74 -40.45 10.60
C PRO A 197 -21.71 -38.91 10.50
N ALA A 198 -20.62 -38.34 9.98
CA ALA A 198 -20.49 -36.90 9.74
C ALA A 198 -21.53 -36.33 8.74
N HIS A 199 -22.10 -37.18 7.88
CA HIS A 199 -23.12 -36.78 6.90
C HIS A 199 -24.44 -36.36 7.57
N PHE A 200 -24.72 -36.87 8.77
CA PHE A 200 -25.97 -36.59 9.46
C PHE A 200 -25.97 -35.24 10.20
N TYR A 201 -24.79 -34.65 10.42
CA TYR A 201 -24.64 -33.40 11.17
C TYR A 201 -25.38 -32.24 10.49
N GLY A 202 -26.37 -31.66 11.18
CA GLY A 202 -27.18 -30.54 10.66
C GLY A 202 -28.05 -30.89 9.45
N SER A 203 -28.15 -32.18 9.07
CA SER A 203 -28.87 -32.62 7.89
C SER A 203 -30.36 -32.79 8.17
N ARG A 204 -31.19 -32.56 7.14
CA ARG A 204 -32.61 -32.94 7.15
C ARG A 204 -32.79 -34.47 7.25
N GLU A 205 -31.75 -35.22 6.90
CA GLU A 205 -31.75 -36.69 6.91
C GLU A 205 -31.76 -37.27 8.34
N PHE A 206 -31.20 -36.55 9.32
CA PHE A 206 -31.29 -36.98 10.72
C PHE A 206 -32.74 -36.98 11.22
N THR A 207 -33.59 -36.06 10.74
CA THR A 207 -35.02 -36.05 11.09
C THR A 207 -35.78 -37.24 10.50
N SER A 208 -35.38 -37.70 9.30
CA SER A 208 -35.92 -38.92 8.70
C SER A 208 -35.50 -40.16 9.48
N LEU A 209 -34.26 -40.18 9.98
CA LEU A 209 -33.75 -41.26 10.82
C LEU A 209 -34.44 -41.28 12.19
N GLU A 210 -34.63 -40.12 12.82
CA GLU A 210 -35.36 -39.98 14.07
C GLU A 210 -36.80 -40.51 13.96
N LEU A 211 -37.47 -40.21 12.84
CA LEU A 211 -38.80 -40.74 12.53
C LEU A 211 -38.77 -42.27 12.35
N ALA A 212 -37.76 -42.81 11.65
CA ALA A 212 -37.60 -44.26 11.47
C ALA A 212 -37.42 -44.99 12.81
N PHE A 213 -36.60 -44.44 13.72
CA PHE A 213 -36.45 -44.97 15.09
C PHE A 213 -37.76 -44.92 15.88
N LYS A 214 -38.56 -43.84 15.76
CA LYS A 214 -39.87 -43.71 16.42
C LYS A 214 -40.89 -44.72 15.88
N ILE A 215 -40.93 -44.96 14.57
CA ILE A 215 -41.80 -45.96 13.92
C ILE A 215 -41.41 -47.37 14.38
N LEU A 216 -40.13 -47.71 14.38
CA LEU A 216 -39.67 -49.03 14.82
C LEU A 216 -39.90 -49.28 16.31
N ALA A 217 -39.71 -48.26 17.15
CA ALA A 217 -39.94 -48.32 18.59
C ALA A 217 -41.43 -48.45 18.99
N SER A 218 -42.35 -48.15 18.07
CA SER A 218 -43.80 -48.26 18.27
C SER A 218 -44.40 -49.49 17.59
N PHE A 219 -43.78 -50.01 16.53
CA PHE A 219 -44.26 -51.18 15.79
C PHE A 219 -43.93 -52.53 16.45
N TYR A 220 -42.88 -52.62 17.27
CA TYR A 220 -42.52 -53.83 18.02
C TYR A 220 -43.13 -53.86 19.43
N CYS A 221 -44.05 -54.80 19.74
CA CYS A 221 -44.24 -55.36 21.10
C CYS A 221 -45.06 -56.67 21.05
N PRO A 222 -44.67 -57.76 21.76
CA PRO A 222 -44.45 -57.77 23.21
C PRO A 222 -43.12 -58.42 23.66
N SER A 223 -41.96 -57.83 23.32
CA SER A 223 -40.66 -58.19 23.92
C SER A 223 -40.04 -56.97 24.60
N THR A 224 -40.08 -57.00 25.94
CA THR A 224 -39.42 -56.15 26.96
C THR A 224 -39.29 -54.63 26.68
N VAL A 225 -39.78 -53.84 27.64
CA VAL A 225 -39.56 -52.38 27.78
C VAL A 225 -38.10 -51.97 27.50
N GLU A 226 -37.15 -52.85 27.77
CA GLU A 226 -35.73 -52.75 27.45
C GLU A 226 -35.40 -52.52 25.97
N GLN A 227 -36.03 -53.18 25.00
CA GLN A 227 -35.70 -53.01 23.58
C GLN A 227 -36.03 -51.60 23.07
N LYS A 228 -37.14 -51.03 23.55
CA LYS A 228 -37.54 -49.64 23.25
C LYS A 228 -36.57 -48.63 23.86
N LYS A 229 -36.12 -48.87 25.10
CA LYS A 229 -35.09 -48.03 25.74
C LYS A 229 -33.77 -48.11 24.98
N GLU A 230 -33.39 -49.30 24.51
CA GLU A 230 -32.16 -49.52 23.73
C GLU A 230 -32.21 -48.80 22.38
N LEU A 231 -33.35 -48.82 21.69
CA LEU A 231 -33.53 -48.10 20.43
C LEU A 231 -33.39 -46.58 20.59
N LEU A 232 -33.97 -46.02 21.66
CA LEU A 232 -33.84 -44.59 21.98
C LEU A 232 -32.42 -44.23 22.42
N ALA A 233 -31.75 -45.10 23.18
CA ALA A 233 -30.35 -44.92 23.55
C ALA A 233 -29.43 -44.96 22.32
N MET A 234 -29.71 -45.84 21.35
CA MET A 234 -28.99 -45.87 20.08
C MET A 234 -29.15 -44.57 19.29
N LEU A 235 -30.38 -44.04 19.21
CA LEU A 235 -30.65 -42.76 18.54
C LEU A 235 -29.84 -41.60 19.14
N GLU A 236 -29.81 -41.50 20.48
CA GLU A 236 -29.01 -40.47 21.16
C GLU A 236 -27.50 -40.68 20.90
N SER A 237 -27.02 -41.93 20.95
CA SER A 237 -25.62 -42.25 20.65
C SER A 237 -25.22 -41.90 19.21
N LEU A 238 -26.15 -42.02 18.26
CA LEU A 238 -25.94 -41.72 16.85
C LEU A 238 -25.86 -40.21 16.60
N LYS A 239 -26.64 -39.42 17.35
CA LYS A 239 -26.50 -37.96 17.39
C LYS A 239 -25.12 -37.53 17.90
N GLU A 240 -24.71 -38.06 19.05
CA GLU A 240 -23.38 -37.79 19.61
C GLU A 240 -22.25 -38.25 18.68
N LEU A 241 -22.46 -39.35 17.95
CA LEU A 241 -21.49 -39.85 16.97
C LEU A 241 -21.39 -38.91 15.76
N ALA A 242 -22.51 -38.40 15.26
CA ALA A 242 -22.54 -37.43 14.17
C ALA A 242 -21.82 -36.13 14.56
N ASP A 243 -22.08 -35.60 15.76
CA ASP A 243 -21.42 -34.41 16.29
C ASP A 243 -19.90 -34.60 16.45
N ARG A 244 -19.49 -35.75 17.01
CA ARG A 244 -18.07 -36.10 17.16
C ARG A 244 -17.39 -36.27 15.80
N ALA A 245 -18.05 -36.88 14.83
CA ALA A 245 -17.51 -37.07 13.49
C ALA A 245 -17.37 -35.75 12.73
N ALA A 246 -18.35 -34.85 12.83
CA ALA A 246 -18.29 -33.51 12.25
C ALA A 246 -17.14 -32.69 12.85
N LYS A 247 -17.00 -32.70 14.18
CA LYS A 247 -15.88 -32.04 14.87
C LYS A 247 -14.53 -32.61 14.43
N ALA A 248 -14.40 -33.93 14.38
CA ALA A 248 -13.15 -34.57 13.94
C ALA A 248 -12.79 -34.22 12.49
N MET A 249 -13.79 -34.10 11.60
CA MET A 249 -13.58 -33.67 10.22
C MET A 249 -13.13 -32.20 10.14
N GLN A 250 -13.75 -31.32 10.93
CA GLN A 250 -13.35 -29.91 11.03
C GLN A 250 -11.92 -29.76 11.56
N ASP A 251 -11.58 -30.48 12.63
CA ASP A 251 -10.24 -30.46 13.22
C ASP A 251 -9.19 -30.96 12.22
N LYS A 252 -9.51 -32.00 11.44
CA LYS A 252 -8.65 -32.53 10.36
C LYS A 252 -8.43 -31.49 9.26
N ASN A 253 -9.48 -30.79 8.82
CA ASN A 253 -9.37 -29.75 7.80
C ASN A 253 -8.52 -28.57 8.31
N CYS A 254 -8.75 -28.14 9.56
CA CYS A 254 -7.95 -27.09 10.21
C CYS A 254 -6.47 -27.49 10.29
N LEU A 255 -6.16 -28.74 10.65
CA LEU A 255 -4.80 -29.26 10.67
C LEU A 255 -4.14 -29.19 9.28
N ALA A 256 -4.83 -29.66 8.24
CA ALA A 256 -4.31 -29.63 6.87
C ALA A 256 -4.01 -28.21 6.39
N GLU A 257 -4.87 -27.24 6.72
CA GLU A 257 -4.62 -25.82 6.44
C GLU A 257 -3.38 -25.29 7.17
N LYS A 258 -3.20 -25.64 8.44
CA LYS A 258 -2.02 -25.26 9.23
C LYS A 258 -0.74 -25.86 8.65
N GLU A 259 -0.77 -27.11 8.21
CA GLU A 259 0.37 -27.78 7.55
C GLU A 259 0.71 -27.12 6.21
N SER A 260 -0.30 -26.80 5.40
CA SER A 260 -0.13 -26.07 4.13
C SER A 260 0.48 -24.69 4.34
N PHE A 261 0.00 -23.95 5.35
CA PHE A 261 0.56 -22.65 5.74
C PHE A 261 2.01 -22.76 6.22
N LYS A 262 2.31 -23.77 7.06
CA LYS A 262 3.66 -24.06 7.55
C LYS A 262 4.61 -24.33 6.39
N LEU A 263 4.23 -25.21 5.44
CA LEU A 263 5.03 -25.53 4.26
C LEU A 263 5.30 -24.28 3.41
N THR A 264 4.26 -23.49 3.14
CA THR A 264 4.36 -22.25 2.35
C THR A 264 5.31 -21.24 3.00
N THR A 265 5.21 -21.08 4.32
CA THR A 265 6.05 -20.14 5.09
C THR A 265 7.50 -20.60 5.10
N THR A 266 7.76 -21.89 5.32
CA THR A 266 9.10 -22.48 5.26
C THR A 266 9.73 -22.27 3.88
N ASN A 267 8.98 -22.50 2.80
CA ASN A 267 9.47 -22.30 1.44
C ASN A 267 9.79 -20.82 1.12
N LYS A 268 8.98 -19.88 1.64
CA LYS A 268 9.29 -18.44 1.54
C LYS A 268 10.57 -18.09 2.31
N LEU A 269 10.73 -18.61 3.51
CA LEU A 269 11.92 -18.39 4.34
C LEU A 269 13.19 -18.93 3.67
N GLY A 270 13.14 -20.14 3.10
CA GLY A 270 14.26 -20.72 2.36
C GLY A 270 14.69 -19.88 1.16
N ARG A 271 13.73 -19.37 0.37
CA ARG A 271 14.02 -18.45 -0.75
C ARG A 271 14.65 -17.14 -0.27
N ASN A 272 14.14 -16.57 0.82
CA ASN A 272 14.70 -15.34 1.38
C ASN A 272 16.13 -15.54 1.89
N LEU A 273 16.45 -16.70 2.48
CA LEU A 273 17.80 -17.02 2.94
C LEU A 273 18.80 -17.11 1.76
N ILE A 274 18.39 -17.71 0.64
CA ILE A 274 19.23 -17.78 -0.56
C ILE A 274 19.51 -16.36 -1.08
N ARG A 275 18.46 -15.56 -1.27
CA ARG A 275 18.59 -14.16 -1.72
C ARG A 275 19.45 -13.32 -0.77
N TYR A 276 19.34 -13.53 0.54
CA TYR A 276 20.18 -12.85 1.52
C TYR A 276 21.66 -13.13 1.28
N LYS A 277 22.03 -14.41 1.06
CA LYS A 277 23.41 -14.80 0.78
C LYS A 277 23.93 -14.25 -0.56
N GLU A 278 23.08 -14.17 -1.58
CA GLU A 278 23.43 -13.53 -2.86
C GLU A 278 23.75 -12.04 -2.64
N VAL A 279 22.86 -11.31 -1.97
CA VAL A 279 23.09 -9.89 -1.66
C VAL A 279 24.34 -9.68 -0.80
N GLU A 280 24.58 -10.54 0.19
CA GLU A 280 25.79 -10.50 1.02
C GLU A 280 27.06 -10.65 0.17
N SER A 281 27.05 -11.54 -0.83
CA SER A 281 28.17 -11.71 -1.76
C SER A 281 28.36 -10.50 -2.69
N GLU A 282 27.27 -9.89 -3.18
CA GLU A 282 27.32 -8.68 -4.00
C GLU A 282 27.89 -7.49 -3.22
N VAL A 283 27.48 -7.33 -1.96
CA VAL A 283 27.98 -6.29 -1.05
C VAL A 283 29.49 -6.47 -0.82
N ALA A 284 29.96 -7.70 -0.64
CA ALA A 284 31.39 -7.97 -0.48
C ALA A 284 32.21 -7.55 -1.71
N VAL A 285 31.70 -7.80 -2.93
CA VAL A 285 32.35 -7.36 -4.17
C VAL A 285 32.38 -5.83 -4.28
N LEU A 286 31.26 -5.17 -3.99
CA LEU A 286 31.18 -3.70 -4.02
C LEU A 286 32.12 -3.05 -3.00
N HIS A 287 32.29 -3.65 -1.82
CA HIS A 287 33.20 -3.15 -0.80
C HIS A 287 34.65 -3.05 -1.32
N VAL A 288 35.13 -4.09 -2.00
CA VAL A 288 36.46 -4.11 -2.61
C VAL A 288 36.61 -3.02 -3.69
N GLN A 289 35.58 -2.83 -4.52
CA GLN A 289 35.59 -1.79 -5.56
C GLN A 289 35.66 -0.37 -4.97
N VAL A 290 34.93 -0.13 -3.86
CA VAL A 290 34.96 1.16 -3.16
C VAL A 290 36.36 1.43 -2.59
N GLU A 291 37.00 0.45 -1.95
CA GLU A 291 38.37 0.61 -1.44
C GLU A 291 39.37 0.95 -2.56
N GLU A 292 39.25 0.30 -3.72
CA GLU A 292 40.11 0.58 -4.86
C GLU A 292 39.87 1.99 -5.42
N ALA A 293 38.61 2.41 -5.54
CA ALA A 293 38.24 3.75 -5.98
C ALA A 293 38.77 4.83 -5.02
N GLU A 294 38.74 4.58 -3.70
CA GLU A 294 39.30 5.48 -2.71
C GLU A 294 40.82 5.62 -2.83
N LYS A 295 41.54 4.52 -3.10
CA LYS A 295 42.99 4.55 -3.37
C LYS A 295 43.30 5.40 -4.61
N LYS A 296 42.56 5.20 -5.72
CA LYS A 296 42.70 6.01 -6.95
C LYS A 296 42.43 7.49 -6.68
N ARG A 297 41.39 7.82 -5.91
CA ARG A 297 41.07 9.20 -5.52
C ARG A 297 42.22 9.85 -4.74
N LYS A 298 42.88 9.13 -3.83
CA LYS A 298 44.04 9.65 -3.07
C LYS A 298 45.21 9.98 -4.00
N ILE A 299 45.50 9.15 -5.00
CA ILE A 299 46.55 9.39 -6.00
C ILE A 299 46.26 10.65 -6.81
N ILE A 300 45.06 10.75 -7.41
CA ILE A 300 44.65 11.91 -8.21
C ILE A 300 44.69 13.20 -7.37
N LEU A 301 44.31 13.12 -6.10
CA LEU A 301 44.37 14.28 -5.20
C LEU A 301 45.81 14.72 -4.91
N ALA A 302 46.75 13.79 -4.82
CA ALA A 302 48.17 14.11 -4.66
C ALA A 302 48.75 14.76 -5.92
N GLU A 303 48.48 14.19 -7.10
CA GLU A 303 48.90 14.77 -8.39
C GLU A 303 48.36 16.18 -8.60
N ARG A 304 47.07 16.40 -8.29
CA ARG A 304 46.46 17.73 -8.34
C ARG A 304 47.17 18.75 -7.46
N LYS A 305 47.63 18.35 -6.26
CA LYS A 305 48.37 19.25 -5.36
C LYS A 305 49.72 19.64 -5.94
N GLU A 306 50.44 18.71 -6.56
CA GLU A 306 51.73 19.01 -7.20
C GLU A 306 51.56 19.88 -8.44
N LEU A 307 50.56 19.60 -9.29
CA LEU A 307 50.22 20.48 -10.43
C LEU A 307 49.87 21.89 -9.98
N PHE A 308 49.12 22.04 -8.89
CA PHE A 308 48.79 23.35 -8.33
C PHE A 308 50.03 24.11 -7.85
N LYS A 309 50.97 23.44 -7.16
CA LYS A 309 52.25 24.05 -6.75
C LYS A 309 53.07 24.50 -7.96
N SER A 310 53.19 23.64 -8.97
CA SER A 310 53.91 23.95 -10.21
C SER A 310 53.29 25.14 -10.95
N SER A 311 51.96 25.15 -11.08
CA SER A 311 51.23 26.26 -11.69
C SER A 311 51.42 27.58 -10.94
N LYS A 312 51.40 27.54 -9.60
CA LYS A 312 51.69 28.72 -8.78
C LYS A 312 53.10 29.25 -9.01
N LYS A 313 54.09 28.36 -9.16
CA LYS A 313 55.47 28.73 -9.48
C LYS A 313 55.57 29.42 -10.84
N MET A 314 55.01 28.81 -11.88
CA MET A 314 55.00 29.39 -13.24
C MET A 314 54.31 30.75 -13.27
N LYS A 315 53.22 30.94 -12.51
CA LYS A 315 52.56 32.24 -12.40
C LYS A 315 53.49 33.32 -11.84
N MET A 316 54.26 33.02 -10.80
CA MET A 316 55.23 33.98 -10.24
C MET A 316 56.36 34.29 -11.21
N GLU A 317 56.84 33.29 -11.96
CA GLU A 317 57.86 33.49 -13.00
C GLU A 317 57.34 34.39 -14.14
N LEU A 318 56.08 34.19 -14.55
CA LEU A 318 55.42 35.01 -15.56
C LEU A 318 55.25 36.47 -15.09
N GLU A 319 54.78 36.68 -13.86
CA GLU A 319 54.69 38.02 -13.25
C GLU A 319 56.05 38.73 -13.14
N ALA A 320 57.15 37.97 -12.96
CA ALA A 320 58.50 38.53 -12.96
C ALA A 320 58.97 38.92 -14.36
N LEU A 321 58.69 38.08 -15.37
CA LEU A 321 59.00 38.37 -16.78
C LEU A 321 58.21 39.57 -17.30
N GLU A 322 56.94 39.71 -16.95
CA GLU A 322 56.12 40.88 -17.33
C GLU A 322 56.73 42.20 -16.83
N LYS A 323 57.31 42.19 -15.63
CA LYS A 323 58.02 43.37 -15.10
C LYS A 323 59.28 43.68 -15.90
N GLN A 324 60.10 42.66 -16.21
CA GLN A 324 61.28 42.84 -17.05
C GLN A 324 60.91 43.30 -18.46
N TRP A 325 59.82 42.80 -19.02
CA TRP A 325 59.35 43.19 -20.35
C TRP A 325 59.01 44.68 -20.42
N ALA A 326 58.38 45.23 -19.38
CA ALA A 326 58.10 46.67 -19.29
C ALA A 326 59.39 47.51 -19.30
N GLU A 327 60.47 47.04 -18.66
CA GLU A 327 61.78 47.71 -18.70
C GLU A 327 62.39 47.66 -20.11
N TYR A 328 62.37 46.50 -20.76
CA TYR A 328 62.85 46.35 -22.14
C TYR A 328 62.05 47.19 -23.13
N GLU A 329 60.72 47.26 -22.97
CA GLU A 329 59.86 48.09 -23.81
C GLU A 329 60.19 49.59 -23.65
N ALA A 330 60.46 50.04 -22.42
CA ALA A 330 60.90 51.42 -22.18
C ALA A 330 62.27 51.71 -22.82
N MET A 331 63.24 50.79 -22.67
CA MET A 331 64.55 50.92 -23.31
C MET A 331 64.48 50.95 -24.83
N ALA A 332 63.61 50.12 -25.44
CA ALA A 332 63.40 50.11 -26.88
C ALA A 332 62.84 51.45 -27.39
N LYS A 333 61.89 52.06 -26.68
CA LYS A 333 61.34 53.39 -27.03
C LYS A 333 62.41 54.48 -26.97
N VAL A 334 63.26 54.48 -25.94
CA VAL A 334 64.39 55.42 -25.83
C VAL A 334 65.39 55.22 -26.97
N ALA A 335 65.72 53.98 -27.31
CA ALA A 335 66.62 53.67 -28.42
C ALA A 335 66.03 54.12 -29.78
N GLU A 336 64.73 53.96 -29.99
CA GLU A 336 64.03 54.41 -31.20
C GLU A 336 64.02 55.96 -31.31
N GLU A 337 63.85 56.67 -30.21
CA GLU A 337 63.95 58.13 -30.18
C GLU A 337 65.37 58.62 -30.49
N GLU A 338 66.39 57.96 -29.92
CA GLU A 338 67.79 58.25 -30.20
C GLU A 338 68.15 57.96 -31.67
N GLU A 339 67.68 56.85 -32.24
CA GLU A 339 67.88 56.51 -33.65
C GLU A 339 67.32 57.61 -34.57
N LYS A 340 66.10 58.10 -34.30
CA LYS A 340 65.50 59.24 -35.04
C LYS A 340 66.32 60.52 -34.90
N SER A 341 66.88 60.78 -33.73
CA SER A 341 67.76 61.93 -33.48
C SER A 341 69.05 61.84 -34.31
N VAL A 342 69.71 60.69 -34.27
CA VAL A 342 70.94 60.40 -35.04
C VAL A 342 70.67 60.50 -36.54
N GLU A 343 69.57 59.96 -37.03
CA GLU A 343 69.21 60.06 -38.45
C GLU A 343 69.01 61.52 -38.88
N ALA A 344 68.36 62.33 -38.04
CA ALA A 344 68.20 63.77 -38.29
C ALA A 344 69.54 64.52 -38.27
N GLU A 345 70.46 64.20 -37.35
CA GLU A 345 71.82 64.75 -37.34
C GLU A 345 72.61 64.38 -38.58
N TRP A 346 72.56 63.11 -38.98
CA TRP A 346 73.21 62.61 -40.17
C TRP A 346 72.68 63.31 -41.43
N GLY A 347 71.36 63.55 -41.50
CA GLY A 347 70.74 64.40 -42.53
C GLY A 347 71.35 65.80 -42.59
N ARG A 348 71.45 66.49 -41.44
CA ARG A 348 72.08 67.82 -41.35
C ARG A 348 73.53 67.83 -41.83
N ILE A 349 74.31 66.81 -41.48
CA ILE A 349 75.71 66.67 -41.91
C ILE A 349 75.78 66.50 -43.44
N LYS A 350 74.93 65.65 -44.04
CA LYS A 350 74.88 65.48 -45.50
C LYS A 350 74.53 66.78 -46.22
N ASP A 351 73.57 67.54 -45.70
CA ASP A 351 73.15 68.83 -46.28
C ASP A 351 74.28 69.85 -46.20
N PHE A 352 75.00 69.91 -45.08
CA PHE A 352 76.16 70.78 -44.89
C PHE A 352 77.30 70.44 -45.87
N ILE A 353 77.66 69.16 -46.00
CA ILE A 353 78.68 68.71 -46.95
C ILE A 353 78.26 69.06 -48.40
N SER A 354 77.00 68.83 -48.74
CA SER A 354 76.45 69.17 -50.07
C SER A 354 76.53 70.67 -50.35
N SER A 355 76.33 71.52 -49.34
CA SER A 355 76.46 72.97 -49.45
C SER A 355 77.92 73.41 -49.70
N ILE A 356 78.90 72.80 -49.02
CA ILE A 356 80.33 73.03 -49.28
C ILE A 356 80.69 72.65 -50.72
N ASN A 357 80.29 71.46 -51.16
CA ASN A 357 80.60 70.95 -52.50
C ASN A 357 80.01 71.81 -53.64
N ARG A 358 78.96 72.61 -53.39
CA ARG A 358 78.42 73.57 -54.37
C ARG A 358 79.18 74.89 -54.43
N LYS A 359 79.96 75.21 -53.38
CA LYS A 359 80.72 76.46 -53.27
C LYS A 359 82.16 76.32 -53.78
N ILE A 360 82.67 75.09 -53.82
CA ILE A 360 83.87 74.69 -54.57
C ILE A 360 83.45 74.60 -56.04
#